data_AF-A0A848YJZ6-F1
#
_entry.id   AF-A0A848YJZ6-F1
#
_cell.length_a   1.000
_cell.length_b   1.000
_cell.length_c   1.000
_cell.angle_alpha   90.00
_cell.angle_beta   90.00
_cell.angle_gamma   90.00
#
_symmetry.space_group_name_H-M   'P 1'
#
loop_
_entity.id
_entity.type
_entity.pdbx_description
1 polymer ?
#
loop_
_entity_poly.entity_id
_entity_poly.type
_entity_poly.pdbx_seq_one_letter_code
_entity_poly.pdbx_strand_id
1 'polypeptide(L)'
;MALFSTPSEPPPESEGALAYVLWVAREWMGASNAEPSSAVMQDLGIFGDDVDDFALKLAERHGDWVANWPWDEFADLNEGTDVRGCLMLPILPLLLAYRFIRGLPLLQPKQKLRRLELAHIAKVLEAGEWSNP
;
A
#
# COMPACT_ATOMS: atom_id res chain seq x y z
N MET A 1 16.67 -23.38 2.94
CA MET A 1 15.41 -23.47 3.70
C MET A 1 15.29 -22.16 4.46
N ALA A 2 14.43 -21.24 4.00
CA ALA A 2 14.23 -19.97 4.68
C ALA A 2 13.35 -20.21 5.91
N LEU A 3 13.81 -19.72 7.06
CA LEU A 3 13.07 -19.68 8.32
C LEU A 3 11.97 -18.64 8.14
N PHE A 4 10.72 -19.07 7.90
CA PHE A 4 9.58 -18.20 8.11
C PHE A 4 9.41 -18.06 9.62
N SER A 5 9.89 -16.95 10.18
CA SER A 5 9.57 -16.53 11.53
C SER A 5 8.05 -16.40 11.61
N THR A 6 7.40 -17.13 12.50
CA THR A 6 5.99 -16.88 12.80
C THR A 6 5.87 -15.43 13.30
N PRO A 7 4.92 -14.62 12.78
CA PRO A 7 4.68 -13.29 13.32
C PRO A 7 4.48 -13.37 14.84
N SER A 8 5.05 -12.41 15.57
CA SER A 8 4.79 -12.29 17.02
C SER A 8 3.30 -12.06 17.30
N GLU A 9 2.83 -12.32 18.51
CA GLU A 9 1.43 -12.01 18.85
C GLU A 9 1.16 -10.51 18.72
N PRO A 10 -0.05 -10.10 18.26
CA PRO A 10 -0.38 -8.69 18.13
C PRO A 10 -0.44 -8.03 19.52
N PRO A 11 -0.05 -6.75 19.63
CA PRO A 11 -0.12 -6.03 20.90
C PRO A 11 -1.57 -5.97 21.43
N PRO A 12 -1.77 -5.93 22.75
CA PRO A 12 -3.10 -5.80 23.34
C PRO A 12 -3.74 -4.47 22.97
N GLU A 13 -5.08 -4.41 22.93
CA GLU A 13 -5.82 -3.18 22.58
C GLU A 13 -5.50 -2.00 23.51
N SER A 14 -5.13 -2.29 24.76
CA SER A 14 -4.74 -1.27 25.75
C SER A 14 -3.49 -0.47 25.37
N GLU A 15 -2.67 -0.95 24.43
CA GLU A 15 -1.50 -0.22 23.91
C GLU A 15 -1.85 0.77 22.79
N GLY A 16 -3.11 0.82 22.37
CA GLY A 16 -3.63 1.75 21.37
C GLY A 16 -3.35 1.34 19.92
N ALA A 17 -3.98 2.07 19.00
CA ALA A 17 -3.93 1.77 17.58
C ALA A 17 -2.52 1.92 16.99
N LEU A 18 -1.69 2.84 17.50
CA LEU A 18 -0.34 3.04 16.97
C LEU A 18 0.56 1.81 17.18
N ALA A 19 0.50 1.19 18.36
CA ALA A 19 1.25 -0.03 18.62
C ALA A 19 0.83 -1.14 17.65
N TYR A 20 -0.48 -1.28 17.41
CA TYR A 20 -1.02 -2.26 16.48
C TYR A 20 -0.63 -1.99 15.02
N VAL A 21 -0.77 -0.75 14.54
CA VAL A 21 -0.38 -0.36 13.17
C VAL A 21 1.10 -0.61 12.92
N LEU A 22 1.97 -0.27 13.89
CA LEU A 22 3.40 -0.55 13.79
C LEU A 22 3.70 -2.05 13.80
N TRP A 23 2.97 -2.83 14.61
CA TRP A 23 3.09 -4.29 14.60
C TRP A 23 2.68 -4.86 13.24
N VAL A 24 1.56 -4.44 12.65
CA VAL A 24 1.14 -4.87 11.31
C VAL A 24 2.22 -4.52 10.29
N ALA A 25 2.73 -3.29 10.27
CA ALA A 25 3.76 -2.89 9.33
C ALA A 25 5.05 -3.73 9.49
N ARG A 26 5.52 -3.97 10.71
CA ARG A 26 6.81 -4.64 10.96
C ARG A 26 6.73 -6.15 10.82
N GLU A 27 5.72 -6.75 11.43
CA GLU A 27 5.64 -8.20 11.64
C GLU A 27 4.81 -8.88 10.54
N TRP A 28 3.78 -8.19 10.02
CA TRP A 28 2.92 -8.73 8.97
C TRP A 28 3.43 -8.35 7.58
N MET A 29 3.73 -7.07 7.35
CA MET A 29 4.24 -6.58 6.05
C MET A 29 5.77 -6.69 5.90
N GLY A 30 6.49 -7.09 6.95
CA GLY A 30 7.95 -7.22 6.92
C GLY A 30 8.72 -5.89 6.89
N ALA A 31 8.06 -4.75 7.11
CA ALA A 31 8.68 -3.43 7.14
C ALA A 31 9.35 -3.17 8.50
N SER A 32 10.43 -3.90 8.78
CA SER A 32 11.13 -3.94 10.08
C SER A 32 11.53 -2.57 10.67
N ASN A 33 11.83 -1.58 9.81
CA ASN A 33 12.20 -0.22 10.22
C ASN A 33 11.01 0.75 10.26
N ALA A 34 9.76 0.28 10.24
CA ALA A 34 8.59 1.15 10.24
C ALA A 34 8.56 2.04 11.49
N GLU A 35 8.39 3.33 11.30
CA GLU A 35 8.26 4.35 12.34
C GLU A 35 6.90 5.05 12.23
N PRO A 36 6.43 5.76 13.27
CA PRO A 36 5.16 6.48 13.21
C PRO A 36 5.05 7.45 12.01
N SER A 37 6.15 8.09 11.61
CA SER A 37 6.22 9.00 10.47
C SER A 37 6.41 8.32 9.11
N SER A 38 6.56 6.99 9.09
CA SER A 38 6.72 6.26 7.83
C SER A 38 5.42 6.25 7.03
N ALA A 39 5.51 6.61 5.76
CA ALA A 39 4.39 6.55 4.82
C ALA A 39 4.24 5.15 4.20
N VAL A 40 2.98 4.67 4.12
CA VAL A 40 2.59 3.34 3.63
C VAL A 40 3.33 2.96 2.34
N MET A 41 3.22 3.78 1.29
CA MET A 41 3.90 3.45 0.04
C MET A 41 5.33 3.99 -0.03
N GLN A 42 5.52 5.28 0.25
CA GLN A 42 6.76 5.99 -0.10
C GLN A 42 7.95 5.55 0.75
N ASP A 43 7.71 5.14 2.00
CA ASP A 43 8.78 4.75 2.93
C ASP A 43 8.76 3.25 3.22
N LEU A 44 7.58 2.63 3.31
CA LEU A 44 7.44 1.20 3.63
C LEU A 44 7.32 0.30 2.40
N GLY A 45 7.07 0.87 1.21
CA GLY A 45 6.93 0.10 -0.01
C GLY A 45 5.69 -0.79 -0.05
N ILE A 46 4.63 -0.45 0.69
CA ILE A 46 3.34 -1.14 0.64
C ILE A 46 2.54 -0.53 -0.53
N PHE A 47 2.31 -1.32 -1.58
CA PHE A 47 1.57 -0.94 -2.79
C PHE A 47 0.89 -2.17 -3.39
N GLY A 48 -0.04 -1.99 -4.32
CA GLY A 48 -0.72 -3.10 -4.98
C GLY A 48 -1.55 -3.94 -4.01
N ASP A 49 -1.48 -5.27 -4.15
CA ASP A 49 -2.20 -6.22 -3.32
C ASP A 49 -1.70 -6.16 -1.86
N ASP A 50 -0.46 -5.72 -1.61
CA ASP A 50 0.06 -5.51 -0.25
C ASP A 50 -0.77 -4.47 0.53
N VAL A 51 -1.43 -3.53 -0.16
CA VAL A 51 -2.32 -2.55 0.48
C VAL A 51 -3.59 -3.23 0.97
N ASP A 52 -4.13 -4.17 0.19
CA ASP A 52 -5.31 -4.93 0.59
C ASP A 52 -5.00 -5.84 1.78
N ASP A 53 -3.84 -6.50 1.79
CA ASP A 53 -3.39 -7.31 2.93
C ASP A 53 -3.18 -6.46 4.18
N PHE A 54 -2.59 -5.27 4.02
CA PHE A 54 -2.41 -4.32 5.12
C PHE A 54 -3.76 -3.82 5.65
N ALA A 55 -4.68 -3.41 4.77
CA ALA A 55 -6.00 -2.92 5.13
C ALA A 55 -6.86 -4.01 5.79
N LEU A 56 -6.84 -5.23 5.26
CA LEU A 56 -7.51 -6.40 5.82
C LEU A 56 -7.00 -6.68 7.22
N LYS A 57 -5.68 -6.62 7.43
CA LYS A 57 -5.11 -6.87 8.75
C LYS A 57 -5.52 -5.80 9.76
N LEU A 58 -5.58 -4.54 9.36
CA LEU A 58 -6.12 -3.47 10.21
C LEU A 58 -7.62 -3.66 10.51
N ALA A 59 -8.39 -4.12 9.51
CA ALA A 59 -9.83 -4.36 9.65
C ALA A 59 -10.17 -5.48 10.63
N GLU A 60 -9.32 -6.50 10.81
CA GLU A 60 -9.54 -7.57 11.80
C GLU A 60 -9.81 -7.04 13.22
N ARG A 61 -9.17 -5.91 13.58
CA ARG A 61 -9.32 -5.28 14.89
C ARG A 61 -10.27 -4.08 14.88
N HIS A 62 -10.22 -3.27 13.83
CA HIS A 62 -10.90 -1.98 13.81
C HIS A 62 -12.18 -1.97 12.96
N GLY A 63 -12.48 -3.06 12.25
CA GLY A 63 -13.67 -3.25 11.43
C GLY A 63 -13.46 -2.97 9.95
N ASP A 64 -14.36 -3.52 9.14
CA ASP A 64 -14.28 -3.54 7.67
C ASP A 64 -14.29 -2.16 7.00
N TRP A 65 -14.64 -1.09 7.73
CA TRP A 65 -14.66 0.28 7.19
C TRP A 65 -13.27 0.76 6.78
N VAL A 66 -12.20 0.16 7.30
CA VAL A 66 -10.81 0.41 6.88
C VAL A 66 -10.59 0.07 5.40
N ALA A 67 -11.28 -0.95 4.88
CA ALA A 67 -11.20 -1.30 3.45
C ALA A 67 -11.82 -0.23 2.54
N ASN A 68 -12.68 0.65 3.07
CA ASN A 68 -13.36 1.70 2.31
C ASN A 68 -12.61 3.04 2.30
N TRP A 69 -11.40 3.11 2.84
CA TRP A 69 -10.59 4.33 2.79
C TRP A 69 -10.12 4.62 1.36
N PRO A 70 -9.81 5.89 1.03
CA PRO A 70 -9.31 6.26 -0.29
C PRO A 70 -7.84 5.86 -0.45
N TRP A 71 -7.55 4.56 -0.38
CA TRP A 71 -6.21 3.98 -0.48
C TRP A 71 -5.49 4.34 -1.78
N ASP A 72 -6.26 4.54 -2.86
CA ASP A 72 -5.79 4.96 -4.18
C ASP A 72 -5.20 6.37 -4.21
N GLU A 73 -5.50 7.22 -3.21
CA GLU A 73 -4.82 8.51 -3.06
C GLU A 73 -3.40 8.39 -2.52
N PHE A 74 -3.08 7.28 -1.84
CA PHE A 74 -1.86 7.14 -1.02
C PHE A 74 -0.92 6.02 -1.48
N ALA A 75 -1.44 5.02 -2.17
CA ALA A 75 -0.69 3.89 -2.68
C ALA A 75 -1.10 3.55 -4.12
N ASP A 76 -0.15 3.06 -4.90
CA ASP A 76 -0.43 2.57 -6.26
C ASP A 76 -1.03 1.18 -6.14
N LEU A 77 -2.35 1.06 -6.29
CA LEU A 77 -3.07 -0.22 -6.22
C LEU A 77 -2.89 -1.08 -7.49
N ASN A 78 -2.17 -0.58 -8.50
CA ASN A 78 -1.94 -1.34 -9.73
C ASN A 78 -0.76 -2.30 -9.56
N GLU A 79 -0.96 -3.38 -8.82
CA GLU A 79 -0.07 -4.52 -8.95
C GLU A 79 -0.39 -5.30 -10.22
N GLY A 80 0.58 -5.42 -11.13
CA GLY A 80 0.52 -6.47 -12.14
C GLY A 80 -0.53 -6.39 -13.24
N THR A 81 -1.37 -5.35 -13.38
CA THR A 81 -2.12 -5.11 -14.63
C THR A 81 -1.26 -4.61 -15.79
N ASP A 82 0.01 -5.00 -15.83
CA ASP A 82 0.71 -5.18 -17.11
C ASP A 82 0.63 -6.65 -17.55
N VAL A 83 -0.56 -7.26 -17.48
CA VAL A 83 -0.90 -8.44 -18.28
C VAL A 83 -0.83 -8.09 -19.79
N ARG A 84 -0.84 -6.80 -20.14
CA ARG A 84 -0.40 -6.31 -21.46
C ARG A 84 1.10 -6.54 -21.69
N GLY A 85 1.96 -6.49 -20.69
CA GLY A 85 3.38 -6.81 -20.77
C GLY A 85 3.63 -8.26 -21.19
N CYS A 86 2.84 -9.22 -20.72
CA CYS A 86 3.01 -10.64 -21.08
C CYS A 86 2.36 -11.02 -22.43
N LEU A 87 1.25 -10.36 -22.83
CA LEU A 87 0.55 -10.64 -24.09
C LEU A 87 0.89 -9.67 -25.26
N MET A 88 1.56 -8.54 -25.00
CA MET A 88 1.95 -7.57 -26.03
C MET A 88 3.45 -7.53 -26.33
N LEU A 89 4.26 -8.47 -25.82
CA LEU A 89 5.67 -8.62 -26.24
C LEU A 89 5.89 -8.56 -27.77
N PRO A 90 5.04 -9.16 -28.63
CA PRO A 90 5.21 -9.02 -30.09
C PRO A 90 4.67 -7.71 -30.68
N ILE A 91 3.82 -6.95 -29.96
CA ILE A 91 3.16 -5.72 -30.46
C ILE A 91 3.80 -4.45 -29.87
N LEU A 92 4.54 -4.57 -28.77
CA LEU A 92 5.24 -3.50 -28.09
C LEU A 92 6.15 -2.68 -29.02
N PRO A 93 6.94 -3.27 -29.94
CA PRO A 93 7.75 -2.50 -30.88
C PRO A 93 6.89 -1.64 -31.84
N LEU A 94 5.74 -2.17 -32.28
CA LEU A 94 4.80 -1.48 -33.16
C LEU A 94 4.07 -0.34 -32.45
N LEU A 95 3.67 -0.54 -31.18
CA LEU A 95 3.06 0.51 -30.36
C LEU A 95 4.06 1.61 -30.02
N LEU A 96 5.30 1.27 -29.67
CA LEU A 96 6.37 2.23 -29.43
C LEU A 96 6.67 3.05 -30.69
N ALA A 97 6.78 2.40 -31.86
CA ALA A 97 6.96 3.08 -33.14
C ALA A 97 5.77 3.98 -33.50
N TYR A 98 4.53 3.50 -33.33
CA TYR A 98 3.32 4.30 -33.58
C TYR A 98 3.23 5.53 -32.66
N ARG A 99 3.53 5.36 -31.37
CA ARG A 99 3.53 6.47 -30.40
C ARG A 99 4.65 7.47 -30.68
N PHE A 100 5.84 6.99 -31.06
CA PHE A 100 6.97 7.84 -31.46
C PHE A 100 6.64 8.67 -32.71
N ILE A 101 6.04 8.05 -33.73
CA ILE A 101 5.58 8.72 -34.96
C ILE A 101 4.49 9.76 -34.68
N ARG A 102 3.63 9.53 -33.67
CA ARG A 102 2.52 10.42 -33.31
C ARG A 102 2.79 11.37 -32.14
N GLY A 103 4.00 11.37 -31.57
CA GLY A 103 4.35 12.22 -30.43
C GLY A 103 3.52 11.95 -29.16
N LEU A 104 2.99 10.74 -28.98
CA LEU A 104 2.17 10.38 -27.82
C LEU A 104 3.06 10.00 -26.63
N PRO A 105 2.79 10.50 -25.41
CA PRO A 105 3.63 10.25 -24.24
C PRO A 105 3.69 8.75 -23.92
N LEU A 106 4.88 8.18 -23.75
CA LEU A 106 5.07 6.72 -23.57
C LEU A 106 4.51 6.18 -22.26
N LEU A 107 4.35 7.05 -21.26
CA LEU A 107 3.85 6.73 -19.94
C LEU A 107 2.81 7.77 -19.55
N GLN A 108 1.74 7.36 -18.87
CA GLN A 108 0.89 8.33 -18.18
C GLN A 108 1.72 9.00 -17.08
N PRO A 109 1.58 10.30 -16.85
CA PRO A 109 2.22 10.93 -15.71
C PRO A 109 1.77 10.22 -14.44
N LYS A 110 2.71 9.67 -13.66
CA LYS A 110 2.41 9.14 -12.32
C LYS A 110 1.67 10.23 -11.56
N GLN A 111 0.44 9.96 -11.12
CA GLN A 111 -0.21 10.82 -10.14
C GLN A 111 0.75 10.93 -8.95
N LYS A 112 0.93 12.16 -8.44
CA LYS A 112 1.68 12.37 -7.20
C LYS A 112 0.80 11.84 -6.06
N LEU A 113 1.05 10.60 -5.65
CA LEU A 113 0.37 9.99 -4.51
C LEU A 113 0.68 10.79 -3.24
N ARG A 114 -0.36 11.04 -2.44
CA ARG A 114 -0.24 11.68 -1.13
C ARG A 114 0.46 10.73 -0.16
N ARG A 115 1.00 11.28 0.92
CA ARG A 115 1.62 10.49 1.99
C ARG A 115 0.57 10.14 3.01
N LEU A 116 0.50 8.86 3.37
CA LEU A 116 -0.31 8.36 4.48
C LEU A 116 0.62 7.75 5.52
N GLU A 117 0.84 8.47 6.62
CA GLU A 117 1.76 8.04 7.69
C GLU A 117 1.07 7.08 8.67
N LEU A 118 1.84 6.16 9.24
CA LEU A 118 1.32 5.19 10.23
C LEU A 118 0.69 5.87 11.46
N ALA A 119 1.25 7.00 11.91
CA ALA A 119 0.69 7.81 12.99
C ALA A 119 -0.69 8.38 12.64
N HIS A 120 -0.90 8.77 11.37
CA HIS A 120 -2.18 9.28 10.92
C HIS A 120 -3.22 8.16 10.82
N ILE A 121 -2.83 6.98 10.32
CA ILE A 121 -3.68 5.78 10.34
C ILE A 121 -4.11 5.48 11.77
N ALA A 122 -3.17 5.42 12.72
CA ALA A 122 -3.48 5.18 14.13
C ALA A 122 -4.47 6.21 14.69
N LYS A 123 -4.26 7.50 14.40
CA LYS A 123 -5.18 8.57 14.80
C LYS A 123 -6.59 8.37 14.25
N VAL A 124 -6.72 7.99 12.98
CA VAL A 124 -8.01 7.72 12.32
C VAL A 124 -8.71 6.51 12.95
N LEU A 125 -7.95 5.45 13.26
CA LEU A 125 -8.49 4.26 13.91
C LEU A 125 -9.00 4.56 15.33
N GLU A 126 -8.28 5.37 16.11
CA GLU A 126 -8.72 5.83 17.44
C GLU A 126 -9.95 6.74 17.37
N ALA A 127 -10.05 7.58 16.33
CA ALA A 127 -11.20 8.45 16.12
C ALA A 127 -12.45 7.67 15.68
N GLY A 128 -12.28 6.49 15.06
CA GLY A 128 -13.37 5.68 14.51
C GLY A 128 -14.00 6.28 13.24
N GLU A 129 -13.39 7.32 12.66
CA GLU A 129 -13.84 7.95 11.43
C GLU A 129 -12.66 8.41 10.57
N TRP A 130 -12.79 8.26 9.25
CA TRP A 130 -11.77 8.71 8.31
C TRP A 130 -11.60 10.23 8.36
N SER A 131 -10.34 10.68 8.43
CA SER A 131 -9.97 12.08 8.26
C SER A 131 -8.78 12.20 7.33
N ASN A 132 -8.73 13.28 6.54
CA ASN A 132 -7.64 13.51 5.61
C ASN A 132 -6.31 13.77 6.35
N PRO A 133 -5.18 13.19 5.89
CA PRO A 133 -3.84 13.53 6.37
C PRO A 133 -3.39 14.92 5.96
#